data_AF-A0A2V6HSQ4-F1
#
_entry.id   AF-A0A2V6HSQ4-F1
#
_cell.length_a   1.000
_cell.length_b   1.000
_cell.length_c   1.000
_cell.angle_alpha   90.00
_cell.angle_beta   90.00
_cell.angle_gamma   90.00
#
_symmetry.space_group_name_H-M   'P 1'
#
loop_
_entity.id
_entity.type
_entity.pdbx_description
1 polymer ?
#
loop_
_entity_poly.entity_id
_entity_poly.type
_entity_poly.pdbx_seq_one_letter_code
_entity_poly.pdbx_strand_id
1 'polypeptide(L)'
;MNNIESIRRKPEQESRNLARNLFLRFFVIKVDKNGGGFGRLTAFWCIAFFAFSIGAYAYDMELRDLDLSDWACLDRPGGDDGGKKDRLERNQMKGRRPIDTTGMQFPALDWKGFLQLVRGYDQQLGGLATRTEITTKAQQQNLLKFQDRTVSITGWLLVAYPGPGESCNCNDKTIHDWHLEVFENKSDHPPDIGDPTGIICEVSPRTEQTIYTSGARIKNLAGYVRLENLKDKSTGHPAHKVRVTGYILWDDEHNGTNDVGETIAWRDNANGYYPWRQTAWEIHPVFAIEDLGTE
;
A
#
# COMPACT_ATOMS: atom_id res chain seq x y z
N MET A 1 36.64 2.54 31.61
CA MET A 1 36.97 3.46 30.51
C MET A 1 37.74 2.67 29.47
N ASN A 2 37.12 2.41 28.32
CA ASN A 2 37.72 2.38 26.98
C ASN A 2 36.63 1.94 25.99
N ASN A 3 36.19 2.91 25.18
CA ASN A 3 35.27 2.76 24.06
C ASN A 3 35.95 1.97 22.93
N ILE A 4 35.24 1.00 22.38
CA ILE A 4 35.50 0.47 21.04
C ILE A 4 34.18 0.62 20.27
N GLU A 5 34.04 1.74 19.56
CA GLU A 5 33.03 1.89 18.51
C GLU A 5 33.45 1.04 17.31
N SER A 6 32.69 -0.02 17.05
CA SER A 6 32.82 -0.85 15.85
C SER A 6 32.16 -0.17 14.65
N ILE A 7 33.00 0.23 13.69
CA ILE A 7 32.85 0.05 12.23
C ILE A 7 31.41 -0.21 11.75
N ARG A 8 30.72 0.85 11.34
CA ARG A 8 29.55 0.80 10.45
C ARG A 8 29.79 1.75 9.29
N ARG A 9 30.57 1.31 8.29
CA ARG A 9 30.71 2.06 7.01
C ARG A 9 29.58 1.66 6.08
N LYS A 10 28.81 2.66 5.65
CA LYS A 10 27.68 2.60 4.72
C LYS A 10 28.15 2.24 3.29
N PRO A 11 27.60 1.20 2.64
CA PRO A 11 27.91 0.88 1.23
C PRO A 11 27.43 1.96 0.22
N GLU A 12 26.49 2.82 0.60
CA GLU A 12 25.88 3.81 -0.31
C GLU A 12 26.71 5.06 -0.58
N GLN A 13 27.74 5.33 0.23
CA GLN A 13 28.53 6.56 0.10
C GLN A 13 29.73 6.39 -0.84
N GLU A 14 30.24 5.16 -1.01
CA GLU A 14 31.31 4.85 -1.96
C GLU A 14 30.81 4.80 -3.40
N SER A 15 29.58 4.34 -3.64
CA SER A 15 28.94 4.35 -4.97
C SER A 15 28.67 5.77 -5.49
N ARG A 16 28.34 6.72 -4.59
CA ARG A 16 28.19 8.15 -4.92
C ARG A 16 29.51 8.81 -5.33
N ASN A 17 30.63 8.42 -4.72
CA ASN A 17 31.95 8.99 -5.04
C ASN A 17 32.55 8.39 -6.33
N LEU A 18 32.22 7.14 -6.67
CA LEU A 18 32.64 6.52 -7.93
C LEU A 18 31.97 7.18 -9.13
N ALA A 19 30.66 7.45 -9.03
CA ALA A 19 29.90 8.16 -10.07
C ALA A 19 30.41 9.60 -10.29
N ARG A 20 30.78 10.30 -9.20
CA ARG A 20 31.34 11.66 -9.27
C ARG A 20 32.73 11.72 -9.91
N ASN A 21 33.57 10.72 -9.66
CA ASN A 21 34.93 10.65 -10.24
C ASN A 21 34.95 10.23 -11.71
N LEU A 22 33.98 9.42 -12.17
CA LEU A 22 33.79 9.20 -13.62
C LEU A 22 33.33 10.48 -14.32
N PHE A 23 32.49 11.29 -13.67
CA PHE A 23 31.95 12.54 -14.23
C PHE A 23 33.03 13.58 -14.58
N LEU A 24 34.12 13.63 -13.82
CA LEU A 24 35.23 14.58 -14.03
C LEU A 24 36.25 14.11 -15.09
N ARG A 25 36.29 12.81 -15.44
CA ARG A 25 37.25 12.29 -16.42
C ARG A 25 36.75 12.34 -17.87
N PHE A 26 35.43 12.52 -18.10
CA PHE A 26 34.87 12.60 -19.45
C PHE A 26 34.73 14.03 -20.01
N PHE A 27 35.02 15.07 -19.21
CA PHE A 27 34.84 16.48 -19.61
C PHE A 27 36.13 17.24 -19.96
N VAL A 28 37.21 16.53 -20.30
CA VAL A 28 38.40 17.13 -20.91
C VAL A 28 38.50 16.68 -22.37
N ILE A 29 37.57 17.12 -23.20
CA ILE A 29 37.74 17.12 -24.64
C ILE A 29 38.24 18.50 -25.05
N LYS A 30 39.47 18.51 -25.56
CA LYS A 30 40.21 19.64 -26.14
C LYS A 30 39.30 20.50 -27.02
N VAL A 31 39.08 21.75 -26.62
CA VAL A 31 38.59 22.80 -27.53
C VAL A 31 39.80 23.28 -28.32
N ASP A 32 39.99 22.72 -29.52
CA ASP A 32 41.00 23.22 -30.45
C ASP A 32 40.45 24.47 -31.15
N LYS A 33 41.20 25.57 -31.03
CA LYS A 33 40.93 26.82 -31.74
C LYS A 33 41.44 26.62 -33.17
N ASN A 34 40.57 26.27 -34.12
CA ASN A 34 40.63 26.77 -35.49
C ASN A 34 39.41 26.29 -36.30
N GLY A 35 38.98 27.13 -37.24
CA GLY A 35 37.67 27.12 -37.89
C GLY A 35 37.29 25.87 -38.69
N GLY A 36 35.99 25.75 -38.95
CA GLY A 36 35.44 24.82 -39.93
C GLY A 36 34.21 24.10 -39.40
N GLY A 37 33.02 24.56 -39.79
CA GLY A 37 31.74 24.05 -39.32
C GLY A 37 31.56 22.56 -39.63
N PHE A 38 31.53 21.74 -38.58
CA PHE A 38 30.89 20.41 -38.58
C PHE A 38 30.60 19.93 -37.15
N GLY A 39 30.12 20.84 -36.28
CA GLY A 39 29.99 20.60 -34.83
C GLY A 39 28.58 20.73 -34.24
N ARG A 40 27.52 20.67 -35.06
CA ARG A 40 26.13 20.86 -34.60
C ARG A 40 25.24 19.61 -34.61
N LEU A 41 25.76 18.45 -35.00
CA LEU A 41 24.95 17.21 -35.08
C LEU A 41 25.26 16.14 -34.01
N THR A 42 26.30 16.30 -33.19
CA THR A 42 26.64 15.32 -32.15
C THR A 42 26.16 15.70 -30.74
N ALA A 43 25.78 16.95 -30.50
CA ALA A 43 25.27 17.39 -29.18
C ALA A 43 23.79 17.05 -28.94
N PHE A 44 23.01 16.78 -30.00
CA PHE A 44 21.58 16.47 -29.88
C PHE A 44 21.28 15.00 -29.55
N TRP A 45 22.23 14.08 -29.73
CA TRP A 45 22.03 12.66 -29.44
C TRP A 45 22.39 12.27 -28.00
N CYS A 46 23.24 13.04 -27.30
CA CYS A 46 23.54 12.77 -25.89
C CYS A 46 22.47 13.27 -24.91
N ILE A 47 21.64 14.25 -25.31
CA ILE A 47 20.53 14.74 -24.49
C ILE A 47 19.29 13.84 -24.65
N ALA A 48 19.11 13.21 -25.82
CA ALA A 48 18.04 12.26 -26.06
C ALA A 48 18.23 10.91 -25.34
N PHE A 49 19.47 10.50 -25.03
CA PHE A 49 19.73 9.31 -24.21
C PHE A 49 19.68 9.57 -22.70
N PHE A 50 19.89 10.82 -22.26
CA PHE A 50 19.82 11.17 -20.84
C PHE A 50 18.40 11.53 -20.35
N ALA A 51 17.48 11.89 -21.24
CA ALA A 51 16.07 12.08 -20.89
C ALA A 51 15.31 10.75 -20.71
N PHE A 52 15.87 9.61 -21.12
CA PHE A 52 15.27 8.28 -20.90
C PHE A 52 15.72 7.60 -19.60
N SER A 53 16.50 8.30 -18.76
CA SER A 53 17.07 7.73 -17.52
C SER A 53 16.60 8.43 -16.24
N ILE A 54 15.59 9.31 -16.32
CA ILE A 54 15.06 10.03 -15.15
C ILE A 54 13.57 9.73 -15.01
N GLY A 55 13.28 8.52 -14.55
CA GLY A 55 11.93 8.07 -14.21
C GLY A 55 11.91 6.77 -13.42
N ALA A 56 13.07 6.24 -13.02
CA ALA A 56 13.15 5.12 -12.09
C ALA A 56 13.08 5.70 -10.66
N TYR A 57 11.89 6.11 -10.24
CA TYR A 57 11.61 6.02 -8.81
C TYR A 57 11.81 4.54 -8.44
N ALA A 58 12.69 4.26 -7.49
CA ALA A 58 12.79 2.92 -6.93
C ALA A 58 11.39 2.61 -6.38
N TYR A 59 10.70 1.65 -6.98
CA TYR A 59 9.38 1.26 -6.53
C TYR A 59 9.53 0.68 -5.13
N ASP A 60 8.75 1.19 -4.18
CA ASP A 60 8.69 0.58 -2.85
C ASP A 60 8.04 -0.79 -3.03
N MET A 61 8.84 -1.83 -2.76
CA MET A 61 8.46 -3.24 -2.90
C MET A 61 8.34 -3.91 -1.52
N GLU A 62 8.45 -3.13 -0.45
CA GLU A 62 8.52 -3.59 0.92
C GLU A 62 8.07 -2.50 1.90
N LEU A 63 7.55 -2.92 3.05
CA LEU A 63 7.29 -2.03 4.18
C LEU A 63 8.59 -1.37 4.64
N ARG A 64 8.45 -0.19 5.23
CA ARG A 64 9.58 0.64 5.63
C ARG A 64 9.65 0.79 7.14
N ASP A 65 10.88 0.99 7.62
CA ASP A 65 11.12 1.62 8.91
C ASP A 65 10.80 3.12 8.79
N LEU A 66 9.52 3.43 8.57
CA LEU A 66 9.07 4.75 8.16
C LEU A 66 9.08 5.71 9.35
N ASP A 67 10.00 6.68 9.30
CA ASP A 67 10.03 7.79 10.25
C ASP A 67 9.06 8.90 9.81
N LEU A 68 8.00 9.11 10.59
CA LEU A 68 6.99 10.14 10.34
C LEU A 68 7.21 11.42 11.14
N SER A 69 8.31 11.55 11.91
CA SER A 69 8.51 12.68 12.84
C SER A 69 8.47 14.05 12.17
N ASP A 70 8.97 14.15 10.94
CA ASP A 70 8.97 15.39 10.14
C ASP A 70 7.78 15.48 9.16
N TRP A 71 6.85 14.51 9.19
CA TRP A 71 5.70 14.51 8.29
C TRP A 71 4.66 15.53 8.73
N ALA A 72 4.52 16.61 7.96
CA ALA A 72 3.61 17.73 8.25
C ALA A 72 2.12 17.35 8.37
N CYS A 73 1.76 16.13 7.99
CA CYS A 73 0.40 15.60 8.10
C CYS A 73 0.20 14.60 9.25
N LEU A 74 1.25 14.31 10.03
CA LEU A 74 1.16 13.41 11.18
C LEU A 74 0.14 13.88 12.22
N ASP A 75 0.07 15.18 12.51
CA ASP A 75 -0.87 15.74 13.48
C ASP A 75 -2.04 16.48 12.84
N ARG A 76 -2.14 16.47 11.51
CA ARG A 76 -3.37 16.94 10.87
C ARG A 76 -4.46 15.92 11.19
N PRO A 77 -5.67 16.37 11.60
CA PRO A 77 -6.82 15.48 11.59
C PRO A 77 -6.93 14.95 10.15
N GLY A 78 -6.71 13.65 9.95
CA GLY A 78 -6.68 13.07 8.61
C GLY A 78 -7.92 13.48 7.82
N GLY A 79 -7.73 13.85 6.53
CA GLY A 79 -8.85 14.11 5.63
C GLY A 79 -9.30 15.55 5.43
N ASP A 80 -8.38 16.52 5.29
CA ASP A 80 -8.73 17.81 4.68
C ASP A 80 -9.07 17.61 3.20
N ASP A 81 -10.30 17.18 2.92
CA ASP A 81 -10.82 16.92 1.58
C ASP A 81 -11.83 17.99 1.14
N GLY A 82 -11.48 19.26 1.33
CA GLY A 82 -12.27 20.37 0.81
C GLY A 82 -13.68 20.49 1.41
N GLY A 83 -13.91 19.95 2.62
CA GLY A 83 -15.13 20.16 3.42
C GLY A 83 -16.21 19.08 3.32
N LYS A 84 -15.97 17.95 2.63
CA LYS A 84 -16.92 16.82 2.61
C LYS A 84 -16.81 15.97 3.89
N LYS A 85 -17.86 16.02 4.72
CA LYS A 85 -17.89 15.41 6.06
C LYS A 85 -17.70 13.88 6.04
N ASP A 86 -18.32 13.19 5.09
CA ASP A 86 -18.24 11.73 4.91
C ASP A 86 -16.81 11.25 4.62
N ARG A 87 -16.11 11.98 3.75
CA ARG A 87 -14.71 11.67 3.42
C ARG A 87 -13.77 11.98 4.57
N LEU A 88 -14.01 13.08 5.28
CA LEU A 88 -13.29 13.40 6.51
C LEU A 88 -13.41 12.26 7.53
N GLU A 89 -14.62 11.76 7.79
CA GLU A 89 -14.85 10.66 8.73
C GLU A 89 -14.12 9.38 8.30
N ARG A 90 -14.21 8.98 7.03
CA ARG A 90 -13.48 7.80 6.51
C ARG A 90 -11.97 7.98 6.65
N ASN A 91 -11.43 9.13 6.26
CA ASN A 91 -10.01 9.43 6.35
C ASN A 91 -9.48 9.45 7.78
N GLN A 92 -10.29 9.91 8.75
CA GLN A 92 -9.94 9.83 10.17
C GLN A 92 -9.85 8.38 10.63
N MET A 93 -10.73 7.50 10.15
CA MET A 93 -10.71 6.07 10.47
C MET A 93 -9.51 5.36 9.83
N LYS A 94 -9.15 5.73 8.59
CA LYS A 94 -7.93 5.25 7.91
C LYS A 94 -6.66 5.69 8.64
N GLY A 95 -6.58 6.97 9.01
CA GLY A 95 -5.44 7.57 9.71
C GLY A 95 -5.39 7.34 11.22
N ARG A 96 -6.04 6.30 11.77
CA ARG A 96 -5.98 6.00 13.21
C ARG A 96 -4.55 5.67 13.64
N ARG A 97 -4.20 6.03 14.88
CA ARG A 97 -2.90 5.72 15.46
C ARG A 97 -2.79 4.21 15.76
N PRO A 98 -1.59 3.62 15.71
CA PRO A 98 -1.37 2.26 16.18
C PRO A 98 -1.81 2.14 17.64
N ILE A 99 -2.41 1.00 17.98
CA ILE A 99 -2.65 0.59 19.36
C ILE A 99 -1.57 -0.40 19.79
N ASP A 100 -1.23 -0.40 21.08
CA ASP A 100 -0.39 -1.47 21.63
C ASP A 100 -1.20 -2.77 21.67
N THR A 101 -0.84 -3.73 20.82
CA THR A 101 -1.52 -5.03 20.73
C THR A 101 -0.98 -6.06 21.74
N THR A 102 0.00 -5.69 22.57
CA THR A 102 0.66 -6.61 23.51
C THR A 102 -0.34 -7.21 24.49
N GLY A 103 -0.48 -8.54 24.48
CA GLY A 103 -1.38 -9.27 25.38
C GLY A 103 -2.87 -9.12 25.05
N MET A 104 -3.22 -8.44 23.96
CA MET A 104 -4.61 -8.37 23.50
C MET A 104 -4.97 -9.64 22.72
N GLN A 105 -6.20 -10.12 22.93
CA GLN A 105 -6.81 -11.13 22.08
C GLN A 105 -7.94 -10.49 21.29
N PHE A 106 -7.90 -10.66 19.98
CA PHE A 106 -8.93 -10.18 19.08
C PHE A 106 -9.75 -11.36 18.56
N PRO A 107 -11.03 -11.16 18.22
CA PRO A 107 -11.80 -12.16 17.52
C PRO A 107 -11.06 -12.59 16.24
N ALA A 108 -10.64 -13.86 16.21
CA ALA A 108 -10.02 -14.47 15.04
C ALA A 108 -11.12 -15.03 14.14
N LEU A 109 -11.21 -14.46 12.94
CA LEU A 109 -12.14 -14.84 11.89
C LEU A 109 -11.34 -15.49 10.77
N ASP A 110 -11.87 -16.55 10.17
CA ASP A 110 -11.43 -16.94 8.84
C ASP A 110 -12.06 -16.00 7.79
N TRP A 111 -11.63 -16.16 6.55
CA TRP A 111 -12.13 -15.36 5.42
C TRP A 111 -13.67 -15.34 5.35
N LYS A 112 -14.33 -16.50 5.52
CA LYS A 112 -15.79 -16.61 5.49
C LYS A 112 -16.46 -15.93 6.69
N GLY A 113 -15.90 -16.09 7.88
CA GLY A 113 -16.41 -15.49 9.11
C GLY A 113 -16.37 -13.97 9.05
N PHE A 114 -15.34 -13.38 8.44
CA PHE A 114 -15.30 -11.94 8.19
C PHE A 114 -16.44 -11.49 7.26
N LEU A 115 -16.65 -12.19 6.14
CA LEU A 115 -17.74 -11.85 5.21
C LEU A 115 -19.11 -12.00 5.85
N GLN A 116 -19.34 -13.05 6.66
CA GLN A 116 -20.57 -13.22 7.41
C GLN A 116 -20.80 -12.07 8.39
N LEU A 117 -19.74 -11.64 9.09
CA LEU A 117 -19.80 -10.53 10.02
C LEU A 117 -20.23 -9.23 9.33
N VAL A 118 -19.59 -8.86 8.22
CA VAL A 118 -19.88 -7.59 7.53
C VAL A 118 -21.20 -7.65 6.77
N ARG A 119 -21.57 -8.78 6.15
CA ARG A 119 -22.91 -8.97 5.54
C ARG A 119 -24.03 -8.82 6.58
N GLY A 120 -23.82 -9.31 7.80
CA GLY A 120 -24.77 -9.12 8.90
C GLY A 120 -24.92 -7.65 9.32
N TYR A 121 -23.90 -6.83 9.10
CA TYR A 121 -23.97 -5.39 9.32
C TYR A 121 -24.56 -4.64 8.12
N ASP A 122 -24.28 -5.05 6.89
CA ASP A 122 -24.90 -4.49 5.68
C ASP A 122 -26.43 -4.61 5.70
N GLN A 123 -26.95 -5.72 6.26
CA GLN A 123 -28.38 -5.88 6.49
C GLN A 123 -28.95 -4.81 7.45
N GLN A 124 -28.17 -4.35 8.42
CA GLN A 124 -28.55 -3.27 9.34
C GLN A 124 -28.44 -1.90 8.70
N LEU A 125 -27.51 -1.71 7.76
CA LEU A 125 -27.44 -0.51 6.92
C LEU A 125 -28.67 -0.41 6.02
N GLY A 126 -29.31 -1.52 5.66
CA GLY A 126 -30.57 -1.49 4.92
C GLY A 126 -30.41 -1.04 3.48
N GLY A 127 -29.26 -1.34 2.87
CA GLY A 127 -28.97 -1.03 1.46
C GLY A 127 -28.40 0.37 1.21
N LEU A 128 -27.99 1.10 2.25
CA LEU A 128 -27.29 2.36 2.08
C LEU A 128 -25.99 2.13 1.29
N ALA A 129 -25.80 2.88 0.21
CA ALA A 129 -24.62 2.73 -0.63
C ALA A 129 -23.43 3.53 -0.09
N THR A 130 -23.69 4.65 0.59
CA THR A 130 -22.67 5.57 1.10
C THR A 130 -23.00 6.10 2.48
N ARG A 131 -21.98 6.63 3.18
CA ARG A 131 -22.12 7.36 4.44
C ARG A 131 -22.96 8.63 4.31
N THR A 132 -23.02 9.23 3.12
CA THR A 132 -23.83 10.44 2.90
C THR A 132 -25.33 10.16 3.03
N GLU A 133 -25.75 8.91 2.89
CA GLU A 133 -27.13 8.47 3.07
C GLU A 133 -27.48 8.21 4.55
N ILE A 134 -26.49 8.21 5.46
CA ILE A 134 -26.73 8.11 6.90
C ILE A 134 -27.24 9.46 7.42
N THR A 135 -28.54 9.51 7.74
CA THR A 135 -29.22 10.74 8.16
C THR A 135 -29.42 10.83 9.68
N THR A 136 -29.34 9.72 10.41
CA THR A 136 -29.59 9.70 11.86
C THR A 136 -28.31 9.55 12.67
N LYS A 137 -28.25 10.25 13.82
CA LYS A 137 -27.14 10.10 14.78
C LYS A 137 -26.99 8.67 15.30
N ALA A 138 -28.10 7.94 15.43
CA ALA A 138 -28.08 6.55 15.90
C ALA A 138 -27.38 5.63 14.89
N GLN A 139 -27.71 5.74 13.59
CA GLN A 139 -27.01 5.00 12.54
C GLN A 139 -25.54 5.38 12.48
N GLN A 140 -25.22 6.67 12.57
CA GLN A 140 -23.83 7.13 12.59
C GLN A 140 -23.05 6.53 13.76
N GLN A 141 -23.61 6.57 14.98
CA GLN A 141 -22.98 5.98 16.16
C GLN A 141 -22.83 4.47 16.06
N ASN A 142 -23.82 3.78 15.48
CA ASN A 142 -23.73 2.34 15.25
C ASN A 142 -22.62 1.99 14.26
N LEU A 143 -22.44 2.79 13.20
CA LEU A 143 -21.37 2.61 12.23
C LEU A 143 -19.99 2.83 12.87
N LEU A 144 -19.84 3.89 13.66
CA LEU A 144 -18.60 4.16 14.39
C LEU A 144 -18.28 3.00 15.35
N LYS A 145 -19.24 2.55 16.16
CA LYS A 145 -19.06 1.41 17.06
C LYS A 145 -18.67 0.13 16.34
N PHE A 146 -19.22 -0.12 15.16
CA PHE A 146 -18.88 -1.30 14.38
C PHE A 146 -17.46 -1.21 13.81
N GLN A 147 -17.05 -0.03 13.32
CA GLN A 147 -15.70 0.21 12.80
C GLN A 147 -14.62 0.38 13.89
N ASP A 148 -15.02 0.57 15.14
CA ASP A 148 -14.10 0.54 16.30
C ASP A 148 -13.75 -0.89 16.72
N ARG A 149 -14.39 -1.90 16.12
CA ARG A 149 -14.05 -3.30 16.38
C ARG A 149 -12.72 -3.65 15.74
N THR A 150 -11.80 -4.16 16.54
CA THR A 150 -10.60 -4.84 16.07
C THR A 150 -10.91 -6.31 15.85
N VAL A 151 -10.48 -6.84 14.71
CA VAL A 151 -10.59 -8.27 14.36
C VAL A 151 -9.28 -8.74 13.76
N SER A 152 -9.08 -10.05 13.78
CA SER A 152 -8.01 -10.72 13.04
C SER A 152 -8.64 -11.57 11.95
N ILE A 153 -8.27 -11.36 10.69
CA ILE A 153 -8.71 -12.20 9.57
C ILE A 153 -7.58 -13.13 9.13
N THR A 154 -7.91 -14.38 8.79
CA THR A 154 -6.95 -15.34 8.24
C THR A 154 -7.27 -15.65 6.78
N GLY A 155 -6.26 -15.56 5.91
CA GLY A 155 -6.34 -15.90 4.49
C GLY A 155 -4.97 -15.90 3.84
N TRP A 156 -4.91 -15.98 2.51
CA TRP A 156 -3.66 -16.02 1.74
C TRP A 156 -3.33 -14.65 1.16
N LEU A 157 -2.15 -14.12 1.47
CA LEU A 157 -1.69 -12.85 0.91
C LEU A 157 -1.19 -13.07 -0.52
N LEU A 158 -2.02 -12.77 -1.51
CA LEU A 158 -1.68 -13.06 -2.91
C LEU A 158 -1.00 -11.87 -3.57
N VAL A 159 -1.57 -10.66 -3.43
CA VAL A 159 -1.04 -9.44 -4.02
C VAL A 159 -0.87 -8.36 -2.95
N ALA A 160 0.23 -7.62 -3.02
CA ALA A 160 0.43 -6.42 -2.23
C ALA A 160 0.97 -5.28 -3.10
N TYR A 161 0.60 -4.03 -2.80
CA TYR A 161 1.11 -2.88 -3.53
C TYR A 161 0.95 -1.57 -2.76
N PRO A 162 1.82 -0.57 -3.03
CA PRO A 162 1.61 0.78 -2.56
C PRO A 162 0.34 1.36 -3.19
N GLY A 163 -0.55 1.86 -2.34
CA GLY A 163 -1.74 2.59 -2.75
C GLY A 163 -1.39 3.90 -3.44
N PRO A 164 -2.36 4.49 -4.17
CA PRO A 164 -2.20 5.85 -4.64
C PRO A 164 -2.04 6.81 -3.46
N GLY A 165 -1.53 8.02 -3.71
CA GLY A 165 -1.58 9.08 -2.72
C GLY A 165 -3.03 9.38 -2.36
N GLU A 166 -3.43 9.09 -1.12
CA GLU A 166 -4.77 9.35 -0.60
C GLU A 166 -4.82 10.68 0.14
N SER A 167 -6.01 11.28 0.21
CA SER A 167 -6.23 12.52 0.99
C SER A 167 -5.92 12.34 2.48
N CYS A 168 -6.11 11.15 3.04
CA CYS A 168 -5.72 10.80 4.41
C CYS A 168 -4.20 10.92 4.64
N ASN A 169 -3.42 10.75 3.57
CA ASN A 169 -1.97 10.84 3.53
C ASN A 169 -1.47 12.10 2.80
N CYS A 170 -2.30 13.15 2.74
CA CYS A 170 -1.98 14.42 2.08
C CYS A 170 -1.61 14.29 0.59
N ASN A 171 -2.11 13.24 -0.07
CA ASN A 171 -1.81 12.88 -1.45
C ASN A 171 -0.31 12.70 -1.72
N ASP A 172 0.48 12.43 -0.68
CA ASP A 172 1.91 12.19 -0.80
C ASP A 172 2.15 10.76 -1.30
N LYS A 173 2.67 10.63 -2.52
CA LYS A 173 2.95 9.31 -3.13
C LYS A 173 4.11 8.57 -2.45
N THR A 174 4.90 9.24 -1.63
CA THR A 174 5.98 8.62 -0.86
C THR A 174 5.51 8.17 0.53
N ILE A 175 4.37 8.65 0.99
CA ILE A 175 3.77 8.28 2.28
C ILE A 175 2.38 7.74 1.95
N HIS A 176 2.32 6.48 1.55
CA HIS A 176 1.12 5.84 1.04
C HIS A 176 0.69 4.68 1.95
N ASP A 177 -0.56 4.27 1.80
CA ASP A 177 -1.01 3.00 2.38
C ASP A 177 -0.45 1.84 1.56
N TRP A 178 -0.30 0.67 2.17
CA TRP A 178 -0.06 -0.58 1.45
C TRP A 178 -1.36 -1.36 1.37
N HIS A 179 -1.82 -1.62 0.16
CA HIS A 179 -2.94 -2.53 -0.07
C HIS A 179 -2.45 -3.96 -0.05
N LEU A 180 -3.14 -4.79 0.71
CA LEU A 180 -2.92 -6.23 0.83
C LEU A 180 -4.21 -6.93 0.41
N GLU A 181 -4.13 -7.74 -0.63
CA GLU A 181 -5.27 -8.53 -1.09
C GLU A 181 -5.20 -9.94 -0.52
N VAL A 182 -6.08 -10.22 0.44
CA VAL A 182 -6.13 -11.48 1.21
C VAL A 182 -7.26 -12.37 0.70
N PHE A 183 -6.91 -13.51 0.12
CA PHE A 183 -7.83 -14.44 -0.54
C PHE A 183 -8.19 -15.63 0.37
N GLU A 184 -9.32 -16.29 0.10
CA GLU A 184 -9.72 -17.51 0.83
C GLU A 184 -8.71 -18.64 0.62
N ASN A 185 -8.30 -18.82 -0.64
CA ASN A 185 -7.46 -19.92 -1.08
C ASN A 185 -6.13 -19.40 -1.61
N LYS A 186 -5.11 -20.27 -1.54
CA LYS A 186 -3.82 -20.03 -2.18
C LYS A 186 -3.99 -20.05 -3.70
N SER A 187 -3.22 -19.22 -4.39
CA SER A 187 -3.03 -19.30 -5.84
C SER A 187 -1.54 -19.33 -6.18
N ASP A 188 -1.20 -19.97 -7.30
CA ASP A 188 0.14 -20.03 -7.90
C ASP A 188 0.27 -19.12 -9.14
N HIS A 189 -0.76 -18.31 -9.42
CA HIS A 189 -0.79 -17.28 -10.44
C HIS A 189 -1.30 -15.95 -9.85
N PRO A 190 -1.01 -14.80 -10.49
CA PRO A 190 -1.64 -13.55 -10.10
C PRO A 190 -3.16 -13.64 -10.35
N PRO A 191 -3.99 -12.83 -9.65
CA PRO A 191 -5.44 -12.87 -9.80
C PRO A 191 -5.84 -12.63 -11.25
N ASP A 192 -6.74 -13.45 -11.79
CA ASP A 192 -7.21 -13.40 -13.16
C ASP A 192 -8.73 -13.61 -13.30
N ILE A 193 -9.25 -13.40 -14.51
CA ILE A 193 -10.68 -13.56 -14.80
C ILE A 193 -11.15 -14.97 -14.41
N GLY A 194 -12.21 -15.02 -13.59
CA GLY A 194 -12.78 -16.25 -13.04
C GLY A 194 -12.32 -16.57 -11.62
N ASP A 195 -11.24 -15.95 -11.14
CA ASP A 195 -10.79 -16.14 -9.75
C ASP A 195 -11.72 -15.45 -8.75
N PRO A 196 -11.77 -15.93 -7.49
CA PRO A 196 -12.42 -15.20 -6.42
C PRO A 196 -11.71 -13.86 -6.17
N THR A 197 -12.41 -12.88 -5.60
CA THR A 197 -11.78 -11.61 -5.18
C THR A 197 -11.27 -11.66 -3.74
N GLY A 198 -10.32 -10.78 -3.42
CA GLY A 198 -9.72 -10.69 -2.09
C GLY A 198 -10.52 -9.82 -1.12
N ILE A 199 -10.29 -10.00 0.17
CA ILE A 199 -10.57 -8.97 1.19
C ILE A 199 -9.39 -8.01 1.20
N ILE A 200 -9.69 -6.71 1.20
CA ILE A 200 -8.65 -5.68 1.27
C ILE A 200 -8.27 -5.44 2.72
N CYS A 201 -6.97 -5.41 2.97
CA CYS A 201 -6.38 -4.93 4.21
C CYS A 201 -5.37 -3.85 3.88
N GLU A 202 -5.34 -2.76 4.64
CA GLU A 202 -4.47 -1.62 4.35
C GLU A 202 -3.57 -1.31 5.55
N VAL A 203 -2.26 -1.34 5.31
CA VAL A 203 -1.27 -0.84 6.27
C VAL A 203 -1.07 0.63 6.00
N SER A 204 -1.51 1.49 6.91
CA SER A 204 -1.31 2.92 6.76
C SER A 204 0.11 3.32 7.19
N PRO A 205 0.61 4.50 6.76
CA PRO A 205 1.91 5.02 7.18
C PRO A 205 2.13 4.99 8.70
N ARG A 206 1.08 5.30 9.47
CA ARG A 206 1.15 5.36 10.94
C ARG A 206 1.40 4.02 11.62
N THR A 207 1.12 2.92 10.92
CA THR A 207 1.28 1.55 11.41
C THR A 207 2.41 0.78 10.72
N GLU A 208 2.91 1.30 9.58
CA GLU A 208 3.92 0.66 8.74
C GLU A 208 5.18 0.32 9.53
N GLN A 209 5.72 1.27 10.29
CA GLN A 209 6.93 1.04 11.10
C GLN A 209 6.74 -0.05 12.15
N THR A 210 5.59 -0.09 12.84
CA THR A 210 5.31 -1.11 13.85
C THR A 210 5.27 -2.51 13.23
N ILE A 211 4.67 -2.65 12.05
CA ILE A 211 4.60 -3.93 11.33
C ILE A 211 5.96 -4.31 10.75
N TYR A 212 6.72 -3.34 10.24
CA TYR A 212 8.08 -3.56 9.76
C TYR A 212 9.00 -4.03 10.90
N THR A 213 8.92 -3.41 12.07
CA THR A 213 9.76 -3.74 13.23
C THR A 213 9.37 -5.06 13.90
N SER A 214 8.12 -5.53 13.73
CA SER A 214 7.72 -6.88 14.17
C SER A 214 8.30 -8.00 13.30
N GLY A 215 8.87 -7.67 12.15
CA GLY A 215 9.54 -8.61 11.25
C GLY A 215 8.70 -9.04 10.04
N ALA A 216 7.46 -8.56 9.89
CA ALA A 216 6.65 -8.83 8.71
C ALA A 216 7.30 -8.19 7.46
N ARG A 217 7.39 -8.96 6.37
CA ARG A 217 8.01 -8.53 5.11
C ARG A 217 7.11 -8.89 3.95
N ILE A 218 6.56 -7.90 3.27
CA ILE A 218 5.61 -8.07 2.16
C ILE A 218 6.23 -8.90 1.05
N LYS A 219 7.50 -8.70 0.75
CA LYS A 219 8.19 -9.46 -0.29
C LYS A 219 8.23 -10.97 0.01
N ASN A 220 8.27 -11.35 1.29
CA ASN A 220 8.30 -12.75 1.69
C ASN A 220 6.89 -13.34 1.80
N LEU A 221 5.91 -12.53 2.20
CA LEU A 221 4.55 -12.99 2.50
C LEU A 221 3.65 -13.02 1.26
N ALA A 222 3.79 -12.06 0.34
CA ALA A 222 2.97 -11.96 -0.85
C ALA A 222 3.53 -12.82 -1.99
N GLY A 223 2.66 -13.48 -2.76
CA GLY A 223 3.05 -14.17 -3.99
C GLY A 223 3.42 -13.21 -5.12
N TYR A 224 2.75 -12.05 -5.15
CA TYR A 224 2.89 -11.03 -6.17
C TYR A 224 2.91 -9.63 -5.57
N VAL A 225 3.59 -8.74 -6.26
CA VAL A 225 3.47 -7.29 -6.05
C VAL A 225 2.89 -6.64 -7.30
N ARG A 226 1.89 -5.77 -7.13
CA ARG A 226 1.37 -4.98 -8.25
C ARG A 226 2.25 -3.76 -8.45
N LEU A 227 2.54 -3.46 -9.70
CA LEU A 227 3.29 -2.28 -10.13
C LEU A 227 2.34 -1.13 -10.48
N GLU A 228 2.83 0.11 -10.61
CA GLU A 228 1.99 1.28 -10.99
C GLU A 228 1.24 1.11 -12.31
N ASN A 229 1.78 0.29 -13.23
CA ASN A 229 1.13 -0.03 -14.50
C ASN A 229 0.11 -1.19 -14.38
N LEU A 230 -0.34 -1.48 -13.17
CA LEU A 230 -1.30 -2.54 -12.79
C LEU A 230 -0.86 -3.95 -13.18
N LYS A 231 0.42 -4.16 -13.50
CA LYS A 231 0.95 -5.50 -13.73
C LYS A 231 1.40 -6.12 -12.42
N ASP A 232 0.95 -7.35 -12.20
CA ASP A 232 1.40 -8.16 -11.07
C ASP A 232 2.72 -8.86 -11.43
N LYS A 233 3.70 -8.73 -10.55
CA LYS A 233 5.03 -9.33 -10.69
C LYS A 233 5.26 -10.30 -9.54
N SER A 234 5.71 -11.51 -9.85
CA SER A 234 6.05 -12.49 -8.81
C SER A 234 7.15 -11.95 -7.89
N THR A 235 7.00 -12.19 -6.59
CA THR A 235 8.02 -11.90 -5.58
C THR A 235 9.15 -12.94 -5.58
N GLY A 236 8.96 -14.08 -6.25
CA GLY A 236 9.80 -15.27 -6.15
C GLY A 236 9.47 -16.16 -4.95
N HIS A 237 8.45 -15.80 -4.16
CA HIS A 237 7.94 -16.56 -3.02
C HIS A 237 6.51 -17.05 -3.30
N PRO A 238 6.10 -18.20 -2.78
CA PRO A 238 4.67 -18.55 -2.78
C PRO A 238 3.90 -17.58 -1.89
N ALA A 239 2.60 -17.40 -2.15
CA ALA A 239 1.74 -16.71 -1.20
C ALA A 239 1.76 -17.43 0.16
N HIS A 240 1.91 -16.67 1.23
CA HIS A 240 1.79 -17.16 2.61
C HIS A 240 0.37 -17.00 3.11
N LYS A 241 -0.04 -17.93 3.98
CA LYS A 241 -1.21 -17.75 4.80
C LYS A 241 -0.85 -16.79 5.93
N VAL A 242 -1.64 -15.74 6.08
CA VAL A 242 -1.40 -14.67 7.05
C VAL A 242 -2.59 -14.50 7.98
N ARG A 243 -2.32 -14.06 9.20
CA ARG A 243 -3.33 -13.44 10.07
C ARG A 243 -3.11 -11.94 10.08
N VAL A 244 -4.08 -11.20 9.57
CA VAL A 244 -4.05 -9.74 9.51
C VAL A 244 -4.99 -9.19 10.59
N THR A 245 -4.45 -8.39 11.49
CA THR A 245 -5.21 -7.79 12.59
C THR A 245 -5.31 -6.29 12.39
N GLY A 246 -6.53 -5.76 12.49
CA GLY A 246 -6.77 -4.32 12.36
C GLY A 246 -8.21 -3.96 12.69
N TYR A 247 -8.56 -2.71 12.46
CA TYR A 247 -9.95 -2.29 12.61
C TYR A 247 -10.77 -2.61 11.38
N ILE A 248 -12.05 -2.90 11.58
CA ILE A 248 -13.02 -2.94 10.49
C ILE A 248 -13.25 -1.50 9.99
N LEU A 249 -13.24 -1.30 8.68
CA LEU A 249 -13.56 -0.03 8.05
C LEU A 249 -14.51 -0.25 6.87
N TRP A 250 -15.53 0.60 6.73
CA TRP A 250 -16.36 0.60 5.52
C TRP A 250 -15.72 1.52 4.49
N ASP A 251 -15.22 1.04 3.38
CA ASP A 251 -14.69 1.90 2.31
C ASP A 251 -15.79 2.18 1.28
N ASP A 252 -16.72 3.06 1.66
CA ASP A 252 -17.95 3.33 0.92
C ASP A 252 -17.73 4.05 -0.43
N GLU A 253 -16.53 4.56 -0.69
CA GLU A 253 -16.15 5.03 -2.03
C GLU A 253 -16.00 3.88 -3.03
N HIS A 254 -15.79 2.68 -2.53
CA HIS A 254 -15.58 1.47 -3.31
C HIS A 254 -16.71 0.44 -3.12
N ASN A 255 -17.95 0.92 -3.10
CA ASN A 255 -19.15 0.08 -2.97
C ASN A 255 -19.83 -0.23 -4.31
N GLY A 256 -19.24 0.21 -5.43
CA GLY A 256 -19.78 -0.02 -6.76
C GLY A 256 -19.63 -1.46 -7.23
N THR A 257 -20.48 -1.90 -8.15
CA THR A 257 -20.43 -3.27 -8.72
C THR A 257 -19.17 -3.56 -9.53
N ASN A 258 -18.43 -2.52 -9.93
CA ASN A 258 -17.11 -2.67 -10.54
C ASN A 258 -16.03 -2.91 -9.49
N ASP A 259 -16.21 -2.52 -8.24
CA ASP A 259 -15.22 -2.73 -7.19
C ASP A 259 -15.52 -4.01 -6.42
N VAL A 260 -16.79 -4.23 -6.07
CA VAL A 260 -17.25 -5.32 -5.21
C VAL A 260 -17.93 -6.44 -5.98
N GLY A 261 -17.47 -7.67 -5.78
CA GLY A 261 -18.16 -8.87 -6.21
C GLY A 261 -17.34 -10.14 -5.96
N GLU A 262 -17.96 -11.32 -6.09
CA GLU A 262 -17.35 -12.57 -5.64
C GLU A 262 -16.24 -13.10 -6.55
N THR A 263 -16.28 -12.78 -7.84
CA THR A 263 -15.34 -13.28 -8.84
C THR A 263 -14.91 -12.18 -9.78
N ILE A 264 -13.64 -12.17 -10.17
CA ILE A 264 -13.10 -11.29 -11.19
C ILE A 264 -13.79 -11.57 -12.51
N ALA A 265 -14.44 -10.57 -13.10
CA ALA A 265 -15.27 -10.72 -14.29
C ALA A 265 -14.58 -10.23 -15.57
N TRP A 266 -13.75 -9.18 -15.49
CA TRP A 266 -13.10 -8.58 -16.65
C TRP A 266 -11.84 -7.81 -16.27
N ARG A 267 -11.05 -7.44 -17.29
CA ARG A 267 -9.89 -6.56 -17.17
C ARG A 267 -9.99 -5.36 -18.08
N ASP A 268 -9.47 -4.22 -17.62
CA ASP A 268 -9.31 -3.05 -18.46
C ASP A 268 -8.04 -3.12 -19.34
N ASN A 269 -7.87 -2.10 -20.19
CA ASN A 269 -6.70 -2.00 -21.07
C ASN A 269 -5.39 -1.71 -20.32
N ALA A 270 -5.46 -1.29 -19.05
CA ALA A 270 -4.32 -1.07 -18.18
C ALA A 270 -3.94 -2.34 -17.38
N ASN A 271 -4.69 -3.44 -17.51
CA ASN A 271 -4.59 -4.71 -16.78
C ASN A 271 -5.23 -4.71 -15.38
N GLY A 272 -5.91 -3.65 -14.97
CA GLY A 272 -6.74 -3.67 -13.76
C GLY A 272 -7.86 -4.69 -13.91
N TYR A 273 -8.16 -5.43 -12.86
CA TYR A 273 -9.25 -6.41 -12.85
C TYR A 273 -10.43 -5.94 -12.01
N TYR A 274 -11.62 -6.42 -12.37
CA TYR A 274 -12.87 -5.95 -11.79
C TYR A 274 -13.91 -7.09 -11.74
N PRO A 275 -14.67 -7.22 -10.63
CA PRO A 275 -14.41 -6.63 -9.32
C PRO A 275 -13.05 -7.05 -8.77
N TRP A 276 -12.48 -6.21 -7.91
CA TRP A 276 -11.16 -6.43 -7.32
C TRP A 276 -11.19 -6.69 -5.82
N ARG A 277 -12.34 -6.46 -5.19
CA ARG A 277 -12.57 -6.73 -3.77
C ARG A 277 -13.86 -7.51 -3.55
N GLN A 278 -13.87 -8.31 -2.51
CA GLN A 278 -14.99 -9.18 -2.14
C GLN A 278 -16.12 -8.44 -1.44
N THR A 279 -15.80 -7.29 -0.84
CA THR A 279 -16.70 -6.45 -0.05
C THR A 279 -16.16 -5.02 -0.02
N ALA A 280 -17.02 -4.04 0.21
CA ALA A 280 -16.60 -2.66 0.50
C ALA A 280 -16.00 -2.52 1.91
N TRP A 281 -16.06 -3.55 2.74
CA TRP A 281 -15.46 -3.56 4.07
C TRP A 281 -14.02 -4.07 4.04
N GLU A 282 -13.14 -3.37 4.71
CA GLU A 282 -11.70 -3.66 4.77
C GLU A 282 -11.21 -3.75 6.20
N ILE A 283 -9.96 -4.21 6.35
CA ILE A 283 -9.19 -4.06 7.59
C ILE A 283 -8.27 -2.86 7.44
N HIS A 284 -8.60 -1.73 8.08
CA HIS A 284 -7.85 -0.48 7.98
C HIS A 284 -8.02 0.40 9.24
N PRO A 285 -6.91 0.84 9.88
CA PRO A 285 -5.53 0.37 9.65
C PRO A 285 -5.30 -1.05 10.15
N VAL A 286 -4.36 -1.73 9.51
CA VAL A 286 -3.73 -2.95 10.01
C VAL A 286 -2.72 -2.62 11.11
N PHE A 287 -2.69 -3.40 12.20
CA PHE A 287 -1.75 -3.28 13.32
C PHE A 287 -0.74 -4.40 13.41
N ALA A 288 -1.11 -5.59 12.90
CA ALA A 288 -0.24 -6.76 12.95
C ALA A 288 -0.49 -7.68 11.76
N ILE A 289 0.58 -8.30 11.29
CA ILE A 289 0.56 -9.34 10.27
C ILE A 289 1.40 -10.49 10.82
N GLU A 290 0.75 -11.63 11.06
CA GLU A 290 1.42 -12.86 11.48
C GLU A 290 1.54 -13.80 10.28
N ASP A 291 2.73 -14.34 10.09
CA ASP A 291 2.98 -15.40 9.11
C ASP A 291 2.53 -16.75 9.68
N LEU A 292 1.60 -17.42 9.00
CA LEU A 292 1.12 -18.75 9.37
C LEU A 292 1.72 -19.86 8.48
N GLY A 293 2.62 -19.51 7.57
CA GLY A 293 3.33 -20.44 6.69
C GLY A 293 2.75 -20.53 5.28
N THR A 294 3.20 -21.53 4.54
CA THR A 294 2.90 -21.71 3.10
C THR A 294 2.09 -22.96 2.79
N GLU A 295 1.68 -23.70 3.83
CA GLU A 295 0.91 -24.95 3.74
C GLU A 295 -0.60 -24.73 3.95
#